data_AF-A0A2V2ZUK4-F1
#
_entry.id   AF-A0A2V2ZUK4-F1
#
_cell.length_a   1.000
_cell.length_b   1.000
_cell.length_c   1.000
_cell.angle_alpha   90.00
_cell.angle_beta   90.00
_cell.angle_gamma   90.00
#
_symmetry.space_group_name_H-M   'P 1'
#
loop_
_entity.id
_entity.type
_entity.pdbx_description
1 polymer ?
#
loop_
_entity_poly.entity_id
_entity_poly.type
_entity_poly.pdbx_seq_one_letter_code
_entity_poly.pdbx_strand_id
1 'polypeptide(L)'
;MIIGKIIKFYREKAGLTQGQLGEGICSITHLSKIERGITEYSAEITNLLAKKLKMNPQEEIVRYHELSNKLNEWHESMIMQRIQESENLKKELEKETLIHMPEFQILYCLLSARYYLTVNQLESAYKIIQQLQKNETVLSPHDRNMLKHVLGIYNFLTGQYRDCIRNLTSIDQDHYNHEEYYYHLAIAYHSIDSNITAYYYGKKALQYFQRTLNILRIIDTEMLLIIQLNSKELHDFNETKEKYEQLLKLCDACNSGDRKSKLYHNLAFEFFRRKKYKDSAAFYLKAMELTNENALHYLTALDGYINTCYKGKLQPEEDLIELSEKGLNQAKAIDSYTWIYFQLHLHLLKEEEKQYYQLIEETALPYFKNIGYGILIDHYEKKLFHYYSGKGYAQKALELASSFIHKQKSYYDHD
;
A
#
# COMPACT_ATOMS: atom_id res chain seq x y z
N MET A 1 -27.77 15.88 20.04
CA MET A 1 -27.26 16.46 21.31
C MET A 1 -26.16 15.56 21.87
N ILE A 2 -24.92 16.05 21.95
CA ILE A 2 -23.70 15.27 22.26
C ILE A 2 -23.66 14.81 23.72
N ILE A 3 -23.98 15.70 24.67
CA ILE A 3 -23.89 15.40 26.10
C ILE A 3 -24.76 14.22 26.55
N GLY A 4 -25.91 13.99 25.91
CA GLY A 4 -26.75 12.83 26.21
C GLY A 4 -26.03 11.49 25.95
N LYS A 5 -25.27 11.42 24.85
CA LYS A 5 -24.46 10.25 24.49
C LYS A 5 -23.29 10.07 25.47
N ILE A 6 -22.66 11.16 25.89
CA ILE A 6 -21.61 11.15 26.91
C ILE A 6 -22.16 10.66 28.26
N ILE A 7 -23.30 11.18 28.71
CA ILE A 7 -23.98 10.72 29.94
C ILE A 7 -24.25 9.21 29.85
N LYS A 8 -24.80 8.73 28.73
CA LYS A 8 -25.03 7.31 28.50
C LYS A 8 -23.74 6.49 28.65
N PHE A 9 -22.66 6.93 28.01
CA PHE A 9 -21.37 6.26 28.05
C PHE A 9 -20.81 6.15 29.48
N TYR A 10 -20.77 7.24 30.23
CA TYR A 10 -20.28 7.23 31.61
C TYR A 10 -21.20 6.46 32.55
N ARG A 11 -22.53 6.49 32.32
CA ARG A 11 -23.50 5.67 33.06
C ARG A 11 -23.20 4.18 32.89
N GLU A 12 -23.01 3.73 31.64
CA GLU A 12 -22.72 2.33 31.32
C GLU A 12 -21.36 1.89 31.87
N LYS A 13 -20.35 2.76 31.77
CA LYS A 13 -19.03 2.55 32.37
C LYS A 13 -19.07 2.42 33.89
N ALA A 14 -19.97 3.16 34.55
CA ALA A 14 -20.20 3.09 35.99
C ALA A 14 -21.12 1.92 36.41
N GLY A 15 -21.64 1.12 35.47
CA GLY A 15 -22.54 0.01 35.75
C GLY A 15 -23.93 0.44 36.26
N LEU A 16 -24.33 1.69 36.01
CA LEU A 16 -25.59 2.24 36.51
C LEU A 16 -26.74 1.99 35.53
N THR A 17 -27.91 1.64 36.07
CA THR A 17 -29.17 1.67 35.31
C THR A 17 -29.67 3.11 35.14
N GLN A 18 -30.54 3.34 34.15
CA GLN A 18 -31.18 4.65 33.97
C GLN A 18 -31.99 5.08 35.21
N GLY A 19 -32.61 4.13 35.92
CA GLY A 19 -33.32 4.43 37.17
C GLY A 19 -32.39 4.94 38.26
N GLN A 20 -31.25 4.26 38.47
CA GLN A 20 -30.27 4.66 39.49
C GLN A 20 -29.65 6.03 39.21
N LEU A 21 -29.31 6.30 37.95
CA LEU A 21 -28.78 7.61 37.59
C LEU A 21 -29.85 8.71 37.73
N GLY A 22 -31.06 8.45 37.23
CA GLY A 22 -32.19 9.39 37.23
C GLY A 22 -32.83 9.65 38.59
N GLU A 23 -32.61 8.79 39.60
CA GLU A 23 -33.24 8.90 40.92
C GLU A 23 -33.06 10.30 41.54
N GLY A 24 -34.16 10.95 41.91
CA GLY A 24 -34.17 12.30 42.47
C GLY A 24 -33.85 13.43 41.47
N ILE A 25 -33.75 13.12 40.16
CA ILE A 25 -33.44 14.10 39.10
C ILE A 25 -34.53 14.08 38.01
N CYS A 26 -34.80 12.93 37.41
CA CYS A 26 -35.79 12.79 36.32
C CYS A 26 -36.29 11.34 36.17
N SER A 27 -37.37 11.15 35.40
CA SER A 27 -37.91 9.80 35.14
C SER A 27 -37.01 9.00 34.19
N ILE A 28 -37.08 7.67 34.27
CA ILE A 28 -36.35 6.74 33.38
C ILE A 28 -36.61 7.07 31.91
N THR A 29 -37.89 7.32 31.56
CA THR A 29 -38.29 7.68 30.20
C THR A 29 -37.69 9.00 29.75
N HIS A 30 -37.59 9.98 30.65
CA HIS A 30 -36.96 11.26 30.36
C HIS A 30 -35.46 11.11 30.13
N LEU A 31 -34.74 10.40 31.02
CA LEU A 31 -33.32 10.13 30.85
C LEU A 31 -33.03 9.36 29.55
N SER A 32 -33.86 8.37 29.21
CA SER A 32 -33.75 7.62 27.95
C SER A 32 -33.88 8.52 26.71
N LYS A 33 -34.71 9.57 26.76
CA LYS A 33 -34.84 10.54 25.67
C LYS A 33 -33.64 11.49 25.61
N ILE A 34 -33.08 11.89 26.75
CA ILE A 34 -31.83 12.66 26.86
C ILE A 34 -30.67 11.88 26.25
N GLU A 35 -30.47 10.62 26.66
CA GLU A 35 -29.37 9.77 26.19
C GLU A 35 -29.41 9.51 24.68
N ARG A 36 -30.60 9.50 24.08
CA ARG A 36 -30.80 9.37 22.63
C ARG A 36 -30.78 10.71 21.90
N GLY A 37 -30.76 11.84 22.62
CA GLY A 37 -30.81 13.18 22.04
C GLY A 37 -32.13 13.53 21.36
N ILE A 38 -33.25 12.96 21.81
CA ILE A 38 -34.59 13.11 21.21
C ILE A 38 -35.35 14.32 21.79
N THR A 39 -35.02 14.75 23.00
CA THR A 39 -35.69 15.87 23.67
C THR A 39 -34.69 16.89 24.18
N GLU A 40 -35.08 18.16 24.11
CA GLU A 40 -34.43 19.22 24.87
C GLU A 40 -34.51 18.93 26.37
N TYR A 41 -33.45 19.27 27.08
CA TYR A 41 -33.31 19.15 28.52
C TYR A 41 -32.80 20.47 29.07
N SER A 42 -33.16 20.77 30.32
CA SER A 42 -32.60 21.94 30.99
C SER A 42 -31.13 21.69 31.33
N ALA A 43 -30.32 22.76 31.32
CA ALA A 43 -28.94 22.72 31.77
C ALA A 43 -28.82 22.16 33.21
N GLU A 44 -29.83 22.43 34.03
CA GLU A 44 -29.93 21.96 35.40
C GLU A 44 -29.99 20.43 35.50
N ILE A 45 -30.85 19.76 34.72
CA ILE A 45 -30.95 18.29 34.70
C ILE A 45 -29.62 17.67 34.28
N THR A 46 -28.97 18.19 33.23
CA THR A 46 -27.67 17.67 32.80
C THR A 46 -26.56 17.87 33.83
N ASN A 47 -26.55 19.00 34.54
CA ASN A 47 -25.57 19.26 35.59
C ASN A 47 -25.77 18.32 36.78
N LEU A 48 -27.01 18.02 37.16
CA LEU A 48 -27.31 17.07 38.23
C LEU A 48 -26.88 15.64 37.86
N LEU A 49 -27.15 15.20 36.62
CA LEU A 49 -26.73 13.88 36.13
C LEU A 49 -25.20 13.77 36.05
N ALA A 50 -24.53 14.79 35.53
CA ALA A 50 -23.07 14.81 35.43
C ALA A 50 -22.37 14.85 36.79
N LYS A 51 -22.95 15.55 37.77
CA LYS A 51 -22.46 15.56 39.16
C LYS A 51 -22.50 14.15 39.76
N LYS A 52 -23.56 13.37 39.52
CA LYS A 52 -23.62 11.95 39.95
C LYS A 52 -22.56 11.09 39.26
N LEU A 53 -22.27 11.35 37.99
CA LEU A 53 -21.24 10.66 37.21
C LEU A 53 -19.82 11.16 37.49
N LYS A 54 -19.65 12.17 38.37
CA LYS A 54 -18.37 12.82 38.69
C LYS A 54 -17.63 13.32 37.44
N MET A 55 -18.36 13.91 36.51
CA MET A 55 -17.82 14.47 35.27
C MET A 55 -18.25 15.93 35.08
N ASN A 56 -17.45 16.69 34.35
CA ASN A 56 -17.79 18.06 33.94
C ASN A 56 -18.37 18.03 32.51
N PRO A 57 -19.66 18.37 32.29
CA PRO A 57 -20.29 18.33 30.98
C PRO A 57 -19.54 19.12 29.90
N GLN A 58 -19.08 20.33 30.24
CA GLN A 58 -18.44 21.22 29.28
C GLN A 58 -17.09 20.66 28.85
N GLU A 59 -16.29 20.19 29.81
CA GLU A 59 -14.99 19.56 29.53
C GLU A 59 -15.15 18.29 28.68
N GLU A 60 -16.14 17.44 28.96
CA GLU A 60 -16.37 16.22 28.18
C GLU A 60 -16.86 16.50 26.75
N ILE A 61 -17.66 17.56 26.54
CA ILE A 61 -18.05 17.99 25.18
C ILE A 61 -16.83 18.47 24.40
N VAL A 62 -15.93 19.23 25.04
CA VAL A 62 -14.68 19.67 24.42
C VAL A 62 -13.82 18.46 24.05
N ARG A 63 -13.59 17.53 25.00
CA ARG A 63 -12.86 16.28 24.76
C ARG A 63 -13.45 15.45 23.63
N TYR A 64 -14.79 15.40 23.52
CA TYR A 64 -15.47 14.71 22.42
C TYR A 64 -15.12 15.31 21.05
N HIS A 65 -15.16 16.64 20.92
CA HIS A 65 -14.80 17.31 19.66
C HIS A 65 -13.30 17.20 19.35
N GLU A 66 -12.45 17.33 20.37
CA GLU A 66 -11.00 17.14 20.24
C GLU A 66 -10.68 15.71 19.77
N LEU A 67 -11.34 14.69 20.34
CA LEU A 67 -11.17 13.31 19.93
C LEU A 67 -11.56 13.10 18.45
N SER A 68 -12.69 13.68 18.03
CA SER A 68 -13.11 13.63 16.63
C SER A 68 -12.06 14.25 15.70
N ASN A 69 -11.49 15.38 16.09
CA ASN A 69 -10.44 16.05 15.32
C ASN A 69 -9.16 15.21 15.29
N LYS A 70 -8.73 14.66 16.43
CA LYS A 70 -7.53 13.79 16.51
C LYS A 70 -7.66 12.53 15.66
N LEU A 71 -8.85 11.94 15.55
CA LEU A 71 -9.08 10.81 14.65
C LEU A 71 -8.91 11.21 13.18
N ASN A 72 -9.38 12.40 12.79
CA ASN A 72 -9.18 12.93 11.44
C ASN A 72 -7.70 13.25 11.19
N GLU A 73 -7.01 13.90 12.14
CA GLU A 73 -5.57 14.16 12.08
C GLU A 73 -4.78 12.85 11.94
N TRP A 74 -5.18 11.80 12.67
CA TRP A 74 -4.54 10.50 12.58
C TRP A 74 -4.75 9.89 11.19
N HIS A 75 -5.96 9.97 10.63
CA HIS A 75 -6.22 9.53 9.26
C HIS A 75 -5.34 10.27 8.23
N GLU A 76 -5.32 11.60 8.30
CA GLU A 76 -4.54 12.45 7.42
C GLU A 76 -3.04 12.20 7.56
N SER A 77 -2.54 11.96 8.77
CA SER A 77 -1.13 11.62 8.99
C SER A 77 -0.72 10.36 8.24
N MET A 78 -1.60 9.34 8.18
CA MET A 78 -1.36 8.11 7.41
C MET A 78 -1.41 8.36 5.90
N ILE A 79 -2.37 9.15 5.40
CA ILE A 79 -2.49 9.50 3.97
C ILE A 79 -1.25 10.29 3.52
N MET A 80 -0.80 11.24 4.34
CA MET A 80 0.38 12.08 4.13
C MET A 80 1.70 11.35 4.39
N GLN A 81 1.66 10.07 4.78
CA GLN A 81 2.83 9.25 5.08
C GLN A 81 3.74 9.82 6.19
N ARG A 82 3.14 10.51 7.17
CA ARG A 82 3.80 11.07 8.35
C ARG A 82 3.83 10.03 9.48
N ILE A 83 4.63 8.98 9.30
CA ILE A 83 4.62 7.78 10.16
C ILE A 83 4.86 8.11 11.64
N GLN A 84 5.83 8.96 11.95
CA GLN A 84 6.14 9.32 13.35
C GLN A 84 5.00 10.11 14.02
N GLU A 85 4.36 11.00 13.28
CA GLU A 85 3.17 11.73 13.76
C GLU A 85 2.02 10.77 14.01
N SER A 86 1.78 9.85 13.06
CA SER A 86 0.76 8.80 13.17
C SER A 86 0.99 7.90 14.39
N GLU A 87 2.24 7.57 14.72
CA GLU A 87 2.61 6.80 15.90
C GLU A 87 2.29 7.54 17.20
N ASN A 88 2.60 8.84 17.25
CA ASN A 88 2.32 9.67 18.43
C ASN A 88 0.82 9.84 18.65
N LEU A 89 0.07 10.13 17.58
CA LEU A 89 -1.40 10.25 17.62
C LEU A 89 -2.05 8.95 18.10
N LYS A 90 -1.58 7.78 17.62
CA LYS A 90 -2.05 6.47 18.11
C LYS A 90 -1.89 6.34 19.63
N LYS A 91 -0.71 6.66 20.16
CA LYS A 91 -0.45 6.59 21.62
C LYS A 91 -1.29 7.56 22.44
N GLU A 92 -1.64 8.71 21.88
CA GLU A 92 -2.56 9.65 22.53
C GLU A 92 -4.00 9.14 22.53
N LEU A 93 -4.47 8.65 21.38
CA LEU A 93 -5.82 8.10 21.22
C LEU A 93 -6.06 6.88 22.13
N GLU A 94 -5.06 6.02 22.31
CA GLU A 94 -5.13 4.86 23.22
C GLU A 94 -5.32 5.25 24.69
N LYS A 95 -4.96 6.48 25.09
CA LYS A 95 -5.17 7.00 26.44
C LYS A 95 -6.54 7.66 26.63
N GLU A 96 -7.22 8.00 25.53
CA GLU A 96 -8.49 8.71 25.58
C GLU A 96 -9.66 7.74 25.79
N THR A 97 -10.26 7.79 26.98
CA THR A 97 -11.38 6.94 27.37
C THR A 97 -12.61 7.03 26.48
N LEU A 98 -12.89 8.20 25.89
CA LEU A 98 -14.04 8.43 25.03
C LEU A 98 -13.94 7.65 23.70
N ILE A 99 -12.78 7.11 23.34
CA ILE A 99 -12.59 6.27 22.14
C ILE A 99 -13.50 5.03 22.13
N HIS A 100 -13.91 4.56 23.32
CA HIS A 100 -14.81 3.42 23.48
C HIS A 100 -16.30 3.77 23.30
N MET A 101 -16.63 5.04 23.04
CA MET A 101 -17.99 5.40 22.68
C MET A 101 -18.38 4.78 21.34
N PRO A 102 -19.62 4.27 21.18
CA PRO A 102 -20.09 3.69 19.92
C PRO A 102 -19.89 4.57 18.69
N GLU A 103 -19.95 5.90 18.86
CA GLU A 103 -19.74 6.89 17.80
C GLU A 103 -18.33 6.88 17.22
N PHE A 104 -17.31 6.53 18.02
CA PHE A 104 -15.91 6.56 17.59
C PHE A 104 -15.34 5.17 17.32
N GLN A 105 -15.93 4.13 17.91
CA GLN A 105 -15.37 2.79 17.92
C GLN A 105 -15.12 2.22 16.51
N ILE A 106 -16.08 2.38 15.59
CA ILE A 106 -15.94 1.86 14.21
C ILE A 106 -14.81 2.59 13.48
N LEU A 107 -14.81 3.93 13.51
CA LEU A 107 -13.77 4.74 12.88
C LEU A 107 -12.39 4.42 13.47
N TYR A 108 -12.29 4.33 14.78
CA TYR A 108 -11.04 3.97 15.46
C TYR A 108 -10.53 2.59 15.03
N CYS A 109 -11.41 1.59 14.92
CA CYS A 109 -11.04 0.26 14.42
C CYS A 109 -10.55 0.32 12.96
N LEU A 110 -11.26 1.03 12.08
CA LEU A 110 -10.86 1.20 10.67
C LEU A 110 -9.48 1.88 10.55
N LEU A 111 -9.26 2.96 11.32
CA LEU A 111 -7.98 3.67 11.36
C LEU A 111 -6.87 2.83 11.99
N SER A 112 -7.17 2.03 13.01
CA SER A 112 -6.22 1.09 13.60
C SER A 112 -5.78 0.03 12.62
N ALA A 113 -6.72 -0.58 11.88
CA ALA A 113 -6.40 -1.53 10.83
C ALA A 113 -5.50 -0.89 9.77
N ARG A 114 -5.88 0.32 9.30
CA ARG A 114 -5.08 1.09 8.34
C ARG A 114 -3.67 1.42 8.85
N TYR A 115 -3.54 1.84 10.10
CA TYR A 115 -2.26 2.11 10.73
C TYR A 115 -1.38 0.85 10.73
N TYR A 116 -1.93 -0.30 11.15
CA TYR A 116 -1.19 -1.57 11.15
C TYR A 116 -0.73 -1.96 9.74
N LEU A 117 -1.52 -1.71 8.70
CA LEU A 117 -1.08 -1.89 7.31
C LEU A 117 0.09 -0.95 6.95
N THR A 118 0.03 0.31 7.41
CA THR A 118 1.06 1.31 7.16
C THR A 118 2.41 0.93 7.77
N VAL A 119 2.42 0.31 8.95
CA VAL A 119 3.62 -0.20 9.64
C VAL A 119 3.92 -1.68 9.35
N ASN A 120 3.31 -2.24 8.31
CA ASN A 120 3.49 -3.63 7.84
C ASN A 120 3.19 -4.73 8.88
N GLN A 121 2.30 -4.47 9.83
CA GLN A 121 1.79 -5.44 10.82
C GLN A 121 0.51 -6.11 10.31
N LEU A 122 0.66 -6.94 9.26
CA LEU A 122 -0.46 -7.51 8.51
C LEU A 122 -1.41 -8.36 9.35
N GLU A 123 -0.90 -9.15 10.30
CA GLU A 123 -1.74 -10.00 11.16
C GLU A 123 -2.66 -9.19 12.07
N SER A 124 -2.13 -8.11 12.67
CA SER A 124 -2.89 -7.20 13.54
C SER A 124 -3.99 -6.49 12.76
N ALA A 125 -3.67 -6.01 11.55
CA ALA A 125 -4.66 -5.42 10.66
C ALA A 125 -5.76 -6.42 10.29
N TYR A 126 -5.38 -7.64 9.90
CA TYR A 126 -6.33 -8.66 9.46
C TYR A 126 -7.31 -9.08 10.55
N LYS A 127 -6.86 -9.21 11.80
CA LYS A 127 -7.75 -9.50 12.95
C LYS A 127 -8.86 -8.46 13.08
N ILE A 128 -8.53 -7.18 12.96
CA ILE A 128 -9.51 -6.09 13.04
C ILE A 128 -10.44 -6.10 11.82
N ILE A 129 -9.88 -6.28 10.62
CA ILE A 129 -10.65 -6.37 9.37
C ILE A 129 -11.70 -7.49 9.47
N GLN A 130 -11.31 -8.68 9.92
CA GLN A 130 -12.24 -9.81 10.07
C GLN A 130 -13.36 -9.50 11.07
N GLN A 131 -13.07 -8.81 12.16
CA GLN A 131 -14.08 -8.39 13.13
C GLN A 131 -15.07 -7.40 12.51
N LEU A 132 -14.59 -6.43 11.73
CA LEU A 132 -15.43 -5.45 11.04
C LEU A 132 -16.30 -6.10 9.95
N GLN A 133 -15.76 -7.07 9.20
CA GLN A 133 -16.51 -7.82 8.19
C GLN A 133 -17.64 -8.67 8.79
N LYS A 134 -17.46 -9.25 9.98
CA LYS A 134 -18.53 -10.01 10.66
C LYS A 134 -19.75 -9.14 11.00
N ASN A 135 -19.51 -7.85 11.24
CA ASN A 135 -20.55 -6.89 11.61
C ASN A 135 -20.85 -5.91 10.47
N GLU A 136 -20.56 -6.27 9.21
CA GLU A 136 -20.63 -5.35 8.08
C GLU A 136 -22.03 -4.77 7.89
N THR A 137 -23.09 -5.54 8.19
CA THR A 137 -24.49 -5.10 8.04
C THR A 137 -24.84 -3.89 8.92
N VAL A 138 -24.11 -3.67 10.00
CA VAL A 138 -24.32 -2.56 10.95
C VAL A 138 -23.53 -1.30 10.56
N LEU A 139 -22.58 -1.42 9.63
CA LEU A 139 -21.75 -0.30 9.20
C LEU A 139 -22.56 0.71 8.37
N SER A 140 -22.29 1.99 8.62
CA SER A 140 -22.78 3.07 7.76
C SER A 140 -22.28 2.91 6.32
N PRO A 141 -22.95 3.48 5.30
CA PRO A 141 -22.46 3.45 3.93
C PRO A 141 -21.03 3.98 3.79
N HIS A 142 -20.68 5.03 4.53
CA HIS A 142 -19.33 5.59 4.56
C HIS A 142 -18.32 4.57 5.12
N ASP A 143 -18.59 3.99 6.29
CA ASP A 143 -17.67 3.07 6.96
C ASP A 143 -17.48 1.77 6.18
N ARG A 144 -18.53 1.30 5.50
CA ARG A 144 -18.45 0.14 4.61
C ARG A 144 -17.50 0.39 3.43
N ASN A 145 -17.55 1.59 2.85
CA ASN A 145 -16.64 1.97 1.77
C ASN A 145 -15.21 2.22 2.27
N MET A 146 -15.04 2.76 3.47
CA MET A 146 -13.74 2.83 4.13
C MET A 146 -13.16 1.43 4.41
N LEU A 147 -13.98 0.47 4.83
CA LEU A 147 -13.56 -0.92 5.01
C LEU A 147 -13.10 -1.56 3.69
N LYS A 148 -13.81 -1.32 2.58
CA LYS A 148 -13.37 -1.74 1.23
C LYS A 148 -12.01 -1.16 0.88
N HIS A 149 -11.76 0.11 1.21
CA HIS A 149 -10.46 0.73 0.99
C HIS A 149 -9.36 0.05 1.83
N VAL A 150 -9.58 -0.16 3.13
CA VAL A 150 -8.64 -0.87 4.02
C VAL A 150 -8.38 -2.30 3.53
N LEU A 151 -9.42 -3.02 3.08
CA LEU A 151 -9.30 -4.34 2.47
C LEU A 151 -8.48 -4.31 1.19
N GLY A 152 -8.67 -3.29 0.34
CA GLY A 152 -7.87 -3.09 -0.85
C GLY A 152 -6.38 -2.95 -0.54
N ILE A 153 -6.03 -2.14 0.46
CA ILE A 153 -4.65 -1.97 0.93
C ILE A 153 -4.09 -3.31 1.44
N TYR A 154 -4.84 -4.04 2.29
CA TYR A 154 -4.42 -5.35 2.80
C TYR A 154 -4.19 -6.38 1.68
N ASN A 155 -5.11 -6.46 0.72
CA ASN A 155 -4.99 -7.37 -0.42
C ASN A 155 -3.78 -7.00 -1.29
N PHE A 156 -3.52 -5.71 -1.49
CA PHE A 156 -2.31 -5.29 -2.21
C PHE A 156 -1.03 -5.73 -1.48
N LEU A 157 -0.93 -5.46 -0.17
CA LEU A 157 0.23 -5.81 0.64
C LEU A 157 0.47 -7.32 0.76
N THR A 158 -0.58 -8.14 0.61
CA THR A 158 -0.50 -9.61 0.61
C THR A 158 -0.39 -10.21 -0.80
N GLY A 159 -0.22 -9.39 -1.85
CA GLY A 159 -0.05 -9.85 -3.23
C GLY A 159 -1.34 -10.28 -3.94
N GLN A 160 -2.50 -10.13 -3.30
CA GLN A 160 -3.82 -10.44 -3.84
C GLN A 160 -4.34 -9.30 -4.72
N TYR A 161 -3.62 -8.97 -5.80
CA TYR A 161 -3.89 -7.78 -6.62
C TYR A 161 -5.29 -7.76 -7.25
N ARG A 162 -5.81 -8.92 -7.67
CA ARG A 162 -7.17 -9.02 -8.24
C ARG A 162 -8.25 -8.73 -7.20
N ASP A 163 -8.07 -9.20 -5.97
CA ASP A 163 -9.01 -8.93 -4.87
C ASP A 163 -8.90 -7.47 -4.41
N CYS A 164 -7.71 -6.88 -4.45
CA CYS A 164 -7.52 -5.44 -4.27
C CYS A 164 -8.37 -4.65 -5.28
N ILE A 165 -8.21 -4.92 -6.58
CA ILE A 165 -8.97 -4.25 -7.65
C ILE A 165 -10.47 -4.41 -7.41
N ARG A 166 -10.95 -5.65 -7.20
CA ARG A 166 -12.39 -5.93 -6.99
C ARG A 166 -12.98 -5.11 -5.85
N ASN A 167 -12.29 -5.06 -4.70
CA ASN A 167 -12.76 -4.30 -3.54
C ASN A 167 -12.77 -2.80 -3.81
N LEU A 168 -11.69 -2.26 -4.37
CA LEU A 168 -11.54 -0.82 -4.59
C LEU A 168 -12.45 -0.29 -5.70
N THR A 169 -12.71 -1.04 -6.77
CA THR A 169 -13.67 -0.64 -7.82
C THR A 169 -15.12 -0.68 -7.34
N SER A 170 -15.41 -1.38 -6.24
CA SER A 170 -16.74 -1.44 -5.64
C SER A 170 -17.02 -0.30 -4.66
N ILE A 171 -16.07 0.62 -4.47
CA ILE A 171 -16.26 1.81 -3.63
C ILE A 171 -17.29 2.73 -4.28
N ASP A 172 -18.32 3.07 -3.51
CA ASP A 172 -19.35 4.03 -3.89
C ASP A 172 -18.91 5.46 -3.48
N GLN A 173 -18.72 6.30 -4.50
CA GLN A 173 -18.19 7.66 -4.34
C GLN A 173 -19.18 8.60 -3.67
N ASP A 174 -20.50 8.37 -3.81
CA ASP A 174 -21.51 9.21 -3.17
C ASP A 174 -21.43 9.15 -1.64
N HIS A 175 -20.82 8.07 -1.13
CA HIS A 175 -20.67 7.80 0.29
C HIS A 175 -19.21 7.82 0.79
N TYR A 176 -18.20 7.97 -0.10
CA TYR A 176 -16.78 7.94 0.28
C TYR A 176 -15.91 8.84 -0.62
N ASN A 177 -15.57 10.02 -0.10
CA ASN A 177 -14.90 11.08 -0.87
C ASN A 177 -13.36 11.06 -0.77
N HIS A 178 -12.76 10.06 -0.11
CA HIS A 178 -11.30 9.98 0.00
C HIS A 178 -10.72 9.31 -1.25
N GLU A 179 -10.41 10.11 -2.27
CA GLU A 179 -9.92 9.68 -3.59
C GLU A 179 -8.53 9.03 -3.59
N GLU A 180 -7.86 8.92 -2.44
CA GLU A 180 -6.59 8.20 -2.29
C GLU A 180 -6.68 6.75 -2.80
N TYR A 181 -7.84 6.11 -2.74
CA TYR A 181 -8.00 4.73 -3.22
C TYR A 181 -7.67 4.56 -4.72
N TYR A 182 -7.71 5.64 -5.52
CA TYR A 182 -7.24 5.61 -6.90
C TYR A 182 -5.75 5.31 -7.01
N TYR A 183 -4.94 5.73 -6.04
CA TYR A 183 -3.53 5.37 -5.99
C TYR A 183 -3.36 3.86 -5.82
N HIS A 184 -4.12 3.27 -4.89
CA HIS A 184 -4.11 1.83 -4.64
C HIS A 184 -4.62 1.02 -5.85
N LEU A 185 -5.61 1.54 -6.58
CA LEU A 185 -6.02 0.98 -7.88
C LEU A 185 -4.88 1.06 -8.90
N ALA A 186 -4.22 2.21 -9.03
CA ALA A 186 -3.16 2.42 -10.02
C ALA A 186 -2.01 1.42 -9.82
N ILE A 187 -1.54 1.24 -8.58
CA ILE A 187 -0.47 0.28 -8.28
C ILE A 187 -0.94 -1.17 -8.43
N ALA A 188 -2.20 -1.50 -8.10
CA ALA A 188 -2.72 -2.86 -8.29
C ALA A 188 -2.87 -3.22 -9.77
N TYR A 189 -3.33 -2.29 -10.61
CA TYR A 189 -3.38 -2.47 -12.06
C TYR A 189 -1.99 -2.56 -12.68
N HIS A 190 -1.01 -1.83 -12.15
CA HIS A 190 0.38 -1.99 -12.55
C HIS A 190 0.91 -3.40 -12.25
N SER A 191 0.62 -3.95 -11.07
CA SER A 191 1.08 -5.30 -10.68
C SER A 191 0.54 -6.43 -11.57
N ILE A 192 -0.63 -6.24 -12.19
CA ILE A 192 -1.23 -7.20 -13.13
C ILE A 192 -0.97 -6.84 -14.61
N ASP A 193 -0.04 -5.93 -14.87
CA ASP A 193 0.36 -5.46 -16.20
C ASP A 193 -0.77 -4.85 -17.05
N SER A 194 -1.71 -4.14 -16.39
CA SER A 194 -2.76 -3.37 -17.05
C SER A 194 -2.34 -1.90 -17.19
N ASN A 195 -1.37 -1.61 -18.06
CA ASN A 195 -0.68 -0.31 -18.08
C ASN A 195 -1.60 0.89 -18.33
N ILE A 196 -2.56 0.77 -19.27
CA ILE A 196 -3.50 1.86 -19.60
C ILE A 196 -4.37 2.19 -18.39
N THR A 197 -4.90 1.16 -17.73
CA THR A 197 -5.76 1.32 -16.55
C THR A 197 -4.96 1.85 -15.35
N ALA A 198 -3.73 1.38 -15.17
CA ALA A 198 -2.80 1.90 -14.16
C ALA A 198 -2.52 3.39 -14.38
N TYR A 199 -2.26 3.80 -15.63
CA TYR A 199 -2.07 5.21 -15.98
C TYR A 199 -3.33 6.05 -15.72
N TYR A 200 -4.51 5.55 -16.11
CA TYR A 200 -5.79 6.23 -15.88
C TYR A 200 -6.04 6.53 -14.40
N TYR A 201 -5.93 5.52 -13.53
CA TYR A 201 -6.11 5.71 -12.09
C TYR A 201 -4.96 6.51 -11.46
N GLY A 202 -3.74 6.37 -11.98
CA GLY A 202 -2.60 7.18 -11.56
C GLY A 202 -2.83 8.67 -11.80
N LYS A 203 -3.43 9.06 -12.94
CA LYS A 203 -3.78 10.47 -13.21
C LYS A 203 -4.85 11.00 -12.25
N LYS A 204 -5.85 10.18 -11.88
CA LYS A 204 -6.85 10.57 -10.87
C LYS A 204 -6.21 10.75 -9.49
N ALA A 205 -5.37 9.81 -9.08
CA ALA A 205 -4.64 9.90 -7.81
C ALA A 205 -3.75 11.15 -7.75
N LEU A 206 -3.05 11.47 -8.85
CA LEU A 206 -2.19 12.65 -8.94
C LEU A 206 -2.99 13.93 -8.73
N GLN A 207 -4.16 14.08 -9.35
CA GLN A 207 -5.04 15.24 -9.17
C GLN A 207 -5.46 15.40 -7.70
N TYR A 208 -5.82 14.30 -7.05
CA TYR A 208 -6.16 14.31 -5.62
C TYR A 208 -4.97 14.76 -4.77
N PHE A 209 -3.78 14.18 -4.96
CA PHE A 209 -2.60 14.51 -4.16
C PHE A 209 -2.06 15.91 -4.42
N GLN A 210 -2.23 16.45 -5.63
CA GLN A 210 -1.94 17.85 -5.93
C GLN A 210 -2.89 18.79 -5.18
N ARG A 211 -4.20 18.50 -5.16
CA ARG A 211 -5.19 19.30 -4.44
C ARG A 211 -4.99 19.24 -2.92
N THR A 212 -4.52 18.12 -2.39
CA THR A 212 -4.23 17.94 -0.95
C THR A 212 -2.80 18.27 -0.57
N LEU A 213 -1.95 18.72 -1.52
CA LEU A 213 -0.54 19.05 -1.29
C LEU A 213 0.29 17.91 -0.68
N ASN A 214 -0.05 16.66 -0.99
CA ASN A 214 0.66 15.48 -0.52
C ASN A 214 1.89 15.20 -1.41
N ILE A 215 2.96 15.96 -1.18
CA ILE A 215 4.19 15.94 -2.00
C ILE A 215 4.78 14.54 -2.14
N LEU A 216 4.80 13.76 -1.05
CA LEU A 216 5.34 12.39 -1.07
C LEU A 216 4.55 11.48 -2.01
N ARG A 217 3.21 11.57 -1.98
CA ARG A 217 2.35 10.82 -2.91
C ARG A 217 2.38 11.37 -4.34
N ILE A 218 2.62 12.67 -4.53
CA ILE A 218 2.85 13.24 -5.86
C ILE A 218 4.08 12.58 -6.48
N ILE A 219 5.20 12.48 -5.74
CA ILE A 219 6.41 11.80 -6.23
C ILE A 219 6.12 10.34 -6.57
N ASP A 220 5.47 9.60 -5.65
CA ASP A 220 5.14 8.19 -5.86
C ASP A 220 4.27 7.98 -7.12
N THR A 221 3.29 8.86 -7.31
CA THR A 221 2.34 8.76 -8.42
C THR A 221 2.97 9.16 -9.75
N GLU A 222 3.76 10.25 -9.79
CA GLU A 222 4.48 10.65 -11.01
C GLU A 222 5.51 9.59 -11.41
N MET A 223 6.21 8.99 -10.44
CA MET A 223 7.09 7.85 -10.69
C MET A 223 6.35 6.69 -11.37
N LEU A 224 5.17 6.33 -10.86
CA LEU A 224 4.32 5.30 -11.47
C LEU A 224 3.91 5.67 -12.90
N LEU A 225 3.52 6.93 -13.14
CA LEU A 225 3.11 7.41 -14.47
C LEU A 225 4.25 7.36 -15.48
N ILE A 226 5.47 7.74 -15.09
CA ILE A 226 6.66 7.64 -15.95
C ILE A 226 6.94 6.17 -16.34
N ILE A 227 6.81 5.24 -15.38
CA ILE A 227 6.94 3.80 -15.65
C ILE A 227 5.90 3.34 -16.66
N GLN A 228 4.63 3.74 -16.50
CA GLN A 228 3.57 3.34 -17.44
C GLN A 228 3.77 3.93 -18.85
N LEU A 229 4.25 5.17 -18.96
CA LEU A 229 4.53 5.80 -20.26
C LEU A 229 5.64 5.07 -21.02
N ASN A 230 6.60 4.47 -20.31
CA ASN A 230 7.73 3.77 -20.89
C ASN A 230 7.50 2.23 -20.97
N SER A 231 6.35 1.70 -20.55
CA SER A 231 6.20 0.26 -20.34
C SER A 231 6.18 -0.56 -21.63
N LYS A 232 5.46 -0.10 -22.66
CA LYS A 232 5.33 -0.79 -23.95
C LYS A 232 6.42 -0.39 -24.95
N GLU A 233 6.72 0.90 -25.00
CA GLU A 233 7.69 1.47 -25.93
C GLU A 233 8.58 2.47 -25.20
N LEU A 234 9.77 2.71 -25.74
CA LEU A 234 10.66 3.73 -25.22
C LEU A 234 10.05 5.09 -25.56
N HIS A 235 9.56 5.79 -24.53
CA HIS A 235 9.12 7.17 -24.69
C HIS A 235 10.34 8.09 -24.92
N ASP A 236 10.06 9.37 -25.25
CA ASP A 236 11.11 10.36 -25.43
C ASP A 236 12.04 10.37 -24.21
N PHE A 237 13.33 10.14 -24.48
CA PHE A 237 14.30 9.95 -23.42
C PHE A 237 14.60 11.27 -22.69
N ASN A 238 14.62 12.39 -23.41
CA ASN A 238 14.90 13.69 -22.81
C ASN A 238 13.74 14.10 -21.91
N GLU A 239 12.50 13.96 -22.38
CA GLU A 239 11.31 14.23 -21.57
C GLU A 239 11.26 13.32 -20.33
N THR A 240 11.53 12.02 -20.50
CA THR A 240 11.58 11.07 -19.39
C THR A 240 12.65 11.46 -18.37
N LYS A 241 13.86 11.80 -18.84
CA LYS A 241 14.97 12.21 -17.98
C LYS A 241 14.67 13.51 -17.24
N GLU A 242 14.12 14.51 -17.91
CA GLU A 242 13.73 15.78 -17.30
C GLU A 242 12.71 15.58 -16.19
N LYS A 243 11.69 14.72 -16.40
CA LYS A 243 10.72 14.37 -15.36
C LYS A 243 11.39 13.72 -14.14
N TYR A 244 12.30 12.77 -14.35
CA TYR A 244 13.07 12.18 -13.25
C TYR A 244 13.92 13.23 -12.51
N GLU A 245 14.60 14.12 -13.23
CA GLU A 245 15.40 15.20 -12.63
C GLU A 245 14.55 16.18 -11.80
N GLN A 246 13.34 16.50 -12.24
CA GLN A 246 12.38 17.30 -11.46
C GLN A 246 11.95 16.59 -10.18
N LEU A 247 11.63 15.30 -10.25
CA LEU A 247 11.25 14.50 -9.07
C LEU A 247 12.43 14.35 -8.10
N LEU A 248 13.66 14.21 -8.58
CA LEU A 248 14.86 14.16 -7.74
C LEU A 248 15.05 15.47 -6.95
N LYS A 249 14.85 16.63 -7.60
CA LYS A 249 14.87 17.93 -6.91
C LYS A 249 13.77 18.05 -5.86
N LEU A 250 12.59 17.50 -6.14
CA LEU A 250 11.48 17.49 -5.20
C LEU A 250 11.77 16.60 -3.98
N CYS A 251 12.39 15.43 -4.18
CA CYS A 251 12.86 14.59 -3.09
C CYS A 251 13.89 15.30 -2.20
N ASP A 252 14.78 16.10 -2.79
CA ASP A 252 15.75 16.90 -2.03
C ASP A 252 15.06 17.99 -1.21
N ALA A 253 14.06 18.66 -1.78
CA ALA A 253 13.30 19.70 -1.06
C ALA A 253 12.48 19.13 0.11
N CYS A 254 12.01 17.88 0.04
CA CYS A 254 11.23 17.24 1.10
C CYS A 254 12.01 16.22 1.94
N ASN A 255 13.33 16.14 1.77
CA ASN A 255 14.23 15.21 2.48
C ASN A 255 13.80 13.73 2.38
N SER A 256 13.25 13.29 1.25
CA SER A 256 12.82 11.90 1.04
C SER A 256 13.89 11.08 0.32
N GLY A 257 14.90 10.64 1.08
CA GLY A 257 16.00 9.81 0.57
C GLY A 257 15.55 8.45 0.02
N ASP A 258 14.53 7.85 0.62
CA ASP A 258 13.92 6.59 0.20
C ASP A 258 13.31 6.67 -1.21
N ARG A 259 12.57 7.73 -1.52
CA ARG A 259 12.02 7.98 -2.86
C ARG A 259 13.11 8.36 -3.85
N LYS A 260 14.09 9.16 -3.41
CA LYS A 260 15.24 9.52 -4.23
C LYS A 260 15.99 8.27 -4.71
N SER A 261 16.21 7.30 -3.82
CA SER A 261 16.78 6.00 -4.17
C SER A 261 15.95 5.25 -5.23
N LYS A 262 14.62 5.19 -5.07
CA LYS A 262 13.72 4.56 -6.06
C LYS A 262 13.75 5.26 -7.42
N LEU A 263 13.81 6.59 -7.44
CA LEU A 263 13.95 7.37 -8.69
C LEU A 263 15.27 7.05 -9.40
N TYR A 264 16.38 6.97 -8.66
CA TYR A 264 17.67 6.58 -9.24
C TYR A 264 17.65 5.15 -9.79
N HIS A 265 17.06 4.21 -9.08
CA HIS A 265 16.88 2.84 -9.56
C HIS A 265 16.09 2.82 -10.88
N ASN A 266 14.96 3.50 -10.95
CA ASN A 266 14.12 3.51 -12.15
C ASN A 266 14.79 4.24 -13.32
N LEU A 267 15.49 5.35 -13.04
CA LEU A 267 16.28 6.05 -14.04
C LEU A 267 17.40 5.15 -14.58
N ALA A 268 18.11 4.43 -13.71
CA ALA A 268 19.11 3.45 -14.12
C ALA A 268 18.54 2.41 -15.09
N PHE A 269 17.37 1.85 -14.76
CA PHE A 269 16.67 0.92 -15.64
C PHE A 269 16.32 1.52 -17.01
N GLU A 270 15.92 2.80 -17.06
CA GLU A 270 15.65 3.50 -18.33
C GLU A 270 16.92 3.72 -19.18
N PHE A 271 18.08 3.93 -18.56
CA PHE A 271 19.38 3.95 -19.24
C PHE A 271 19.79 2.54 -19.71
N PHE A 272 19.56 1.51 -18.88
CA PHE A 272 19.82 0.10 -19.22
C PHE A 272 19.05 -0.33 -20.47
N ARG A 273 17.75 -0.05 -20.54
CA ARG A 273 16.89 -0.38 -21.70
C ARG A 273 17.38 0.26 -22.99
N ARG A 274 18.06 1.41 -22.89
CA ARG A 274 18.68 2.14 -24.00
C ARG A 274 20.13 1.75 -24.25
N LYS A 275 20.61 0.67 -23.61
CA LYS A 275 21.99 0.14 -23.72
C LYS A 275 23.07 1.12 -23.27
N LYS A 276 22.72 2.14 -22.49
CA LYS A 276 23.65 3.11 -21.89
C LYS A 276 24.14 2.56 -20.56
N TYR A 277 24.93 1.47 -20.63
CA TYR A 277 25.26 0.68 -19.45
C TYR A 277 26.11 1.44 -18.41
N LYS A 278 27.04 2.29 -18.84
CA LYS A 278 27.88 3.09 -17.93
C LYS A 278 27.05 4.01 -17.04
N ASP A 279 26.13 4.77 -17.65
CA ASP A 279 25.24 5.68 -16.93
C ASP A 279 24.28 4.90 -16.02
N SER A 280 23.73 3.79 -16.52
CA SER A 280 22.88 2.89 -15.74
C SER A 280 23.58 2.41 -14.46
N ALA A 281 24.81 1.91 -14.58
CA ALA A 281 25.58 1.43 -13.44
C ALA A 281 25.82 2.55 -12.41
N ALA A 282 26.15 3.76 -12.86
CA ALA A 282 26.33 4.90 -11.98
C ALA A 282 25.06 5.29 -11.22
N PHE A 283 23.88 5.22 -11.85
CA PHE A 283 22.62 5.50 -11.18
C PHE A 283 22.19 4.39 -10.21
N TYR A 284 22.45 3.12 -10.52
CA TYR A 284 22.24 2.04 -9.56
C TYR A 284 23.11 2.20 -8.31
N LEU A 285 24.38 2.60 -8.47
CA LEU A 285 25.26 2.90 -7.34
C LEU A 285 24.69 4.02 -6.45
N LYS A 286 24.22 5.12 -7.05
CA LYS A 286 23.54 6.20 -6.31
C LYS A 286 22.29 5.74 -5.57
N ALA A 287 21.53 4.80 -6.13
CA ALA A 287 20.38 4.22 -5.44
C ALA A 287 20.83 3.40 -4.21
N MET A 288 21.88 2.58 -4.36
CA MET A 288 22.45 1.79 -3.28
C MET A 288 23.03 2.65 -2.15
N GLU A 289 23.74 3.75 -2.47
CA GLU A 289 24.30 4.70 -1.50
C GLU A 289 23.25 5.31 -0.56
N LEU A 290 22.02 5.47 -1.04
CA LEU A 290 20.90 6.05 -0.29
C LEU A 290 20.05 5.01 0.45
N THR A 291 20.42 3.73 0.38
CA THR A 291 19.60 2.63 0.90
C THR A 291 20.40 1.81 1.89
N ASN A 292 19.76 1.39 2.98
CA ASN A 292 20.38 0.44 3.92
C ASN A 292 20.68 -0.89 3.19
N GLU A 293 21.90 -1.42 3.35
CA GLU A 293 22.34 -2.66 2.68
C GLU A 293 21.43 -3.87 2.95
N ASN A 294 20.72 -3.90 4.08
CA ASN A 294 19.82 -4.98 4.43
C ASN A 294 18.36 -4.76 3.96
N ALA A 295 18.07 -3.63 3.31
CA ALA A 295 16.73 -3.36 2.81
C ALA A 295 16.48 -4.06 1.47
N LEU A 296 15.25 -4.52 1.24
CA LEU A 296 14.83 -5.15 -0.02
C LEU A 296 15.20 -4.30 -1.25
N HIS A 297 15.02 -2.98 -1.16
CA HIS A 297 15.30 -2.06 -2.27
C HIS A 297 16.79 -1.99 -2.63
N TYR A 298 17.69 -2.19 -1.66
CA TYR A 298 19.13 -2.28 -1.94
C TYR A 298 19.42 -3.51 -2.81
N LEU A 299 18.85 -4.67 -2.46
CA LEU A 299 19.01 -5.90 -3.23
C LEU A 299 18.46 -5.78 -4.66
N THR A 300 17.33 -5.10 -4.83
CA THR A 300 16.77 -4.82 -6.17
C THR A 300 17.68 -3.89 -6.99
N ALA A 301 18.30 -2.88 -6.37
CA ALA A 301 19.28 -2.05 -7.06
C ALA A 301 20.58 -2.81 -7.39
N LEU A 302 21.03 -3.69 -6.51
CA LEU A 302 22.20 -4.55 -6.72
C LEU A 302 21.98 -5.53 -7.87
N ASP A 303 20.81 -6.16 -7.95
CA ASP A 303 20.39 -7.00 -9.08
C ASP A 303 20.49 -6.24 -10.41
N GLY A 304 19.93 -5.03 -10.47
CA GLY A 304 20.00 -4.16 -11.64
C GLY A 304 21.44 -3.75 -12.01
N TYR A 305 22.28 -3.47 -11.01
CA TYR A 305 23.69 -3.16 -11.18
C TYR A 305 24.46 -4.33 -11.78
N ILE A 306 24.34 -5.54 -11.21
CA ILE A 306 25.04 -6.74 -11.68
C ILE A 306 24.66 -7.04 -13.13
N ASN A 307 23.36 -7.04 -13.44
CA ASN A 307 22.88 -7.26 -14.79
C ASN A 307 23.40 -6.19 -15.78
N THR A 308 23.46 -4.93 -15.35
CA THR A 308 24.01 -3.82 -16.15
C THR A 308 25.49 -4.03 -16.43
N CYS A 309 26.28 -4.35 -15.41
CA CYS A 309 27.72 -4.55 -15.54
C CYS A 309 28.05 -5.76 -16.42
N TYR A 310 27.32 -6.86 -16.26
CA TYR A 310 27.44 -8.03 -17.12
C TYR A 310 27.15 -7.69 -18.59
N LYS A 311 25.99 -7.08 -18.88
CA LYS A 311 25.60 -6.74 -20.26
C LYS A 311 26.51 -5.69 -20.90
N GLY A 312 27.01 -4.74 -20.10
CA GLY A 312 27.91 -3.69 -20.56
C GLY A 312 29.38 -4.07 -20.56
N LYS A 313 29.75 -5.26 -20.08
CA LYS A 313 31.15 -5.69 -19.84
C LYS A 313 31.93 -4.64 -19.04
N LEU A 314 31.31 -4.12 -17.98
CA LEU A 314 31.85 -3.01 -17.19
C LEU A 314 32.77 -3.48 -16.05
N GLN A 315 32.63 -4.75 -15.64
CA GLN A 315 33.44 -5.38 -14.60
C GLN A 315 33.80 -6.83 -15.00
N PRO A 316 34.89 -7.38 -14.44
CA PRO A 316 35.21 -8.81 -14.54
C PRO A 316 34.06 -9.68 -14.02
N GLU A 317 33.90 -10.87 -14.60
CA GLU A 317 32.82 -11.78 -14.21
C GLU A 317 33.04 -12.35 -12.81
N GLU A 318 34.30 -12.50 -12.38
CA GLU A 318 34.67 -12.94 -11.04
C GLU A 318 34.13 -11.98 -9.96
N ASP A 319 34.28 -10.67 -10.17
CA ASP A 319 33.77 -9.63 -9.26
C ASP A 319 32.23 -9.67 -9.19
N LEU A 320 31.57 -9.93 -10.33
CA LEU A 320 30.12 -10.03 -10.40
C LEU A 320 29.59 -11.30 -9.72
N ILE A 321 30.36 -12.39 -9.76
CA ILE A 321 30.06 -13.63 -9.03
C ILE A 321 30.11 -13.35 -7.53
N GLU A 322 31.16 -12.70 -7.02
CA GLU A 322 31.27 -12.36 -5.60
C GLU A 322 30.10 -11.46 -5.13
N LEU A 323 29.76 -10.43 -5.91
CA LEU A 323 28.60 -9.58 -5.63
C LEU A 323 27.28 -10.36 -5.64
N SER A 324 27.13 -11.30 -6.56
CA SER A 324 25.93 -12.16 -6.64
C SER A 324 25.83 -13.11 -5.45
N GLU A 325 26.95 -13.67 -4.97
CA GLU A 325 26.99 -14.51 -3.77
C GLU A 325 26.67 -13.70 -2.50
N LYS A 326 27.20 -12.48 -2.37
CA LYS A 326 26.84 -11.55 -1.29
C LYS A 326 25.34 -11.25 -1.31
N GLY A 327 24.80 -10.86 -2.47
CA GLY A 327 23.38 -10.56 -2.64
C GLY A 327 22.48 -11.75 -2.32
N LEU A 328 22.87 -12.96 -2.74
CA LEU A 328 22.13 -14.19 -2.44
C LEU A 328 22.04 -14.47 -0.93
N ASN A 329 23.15 -14.31 -0.21
CA ASN A 329 23.20 -14.53 1.23
C ASN A 329 22.35 -13.49 1.98
N GLN A 330 22.43 -12.22 1.58
CA GLN A 330 21.61 -11.16 2.15
C GLN A 330 20.11 -11.39 1.89
N ALA A 331 19.73 -11.75 0.66
CA ALA A 331 18.35 -12.02 0.30
C ALA A 331 17.75 -13.17 1.13
N LYS A 332 18.50 -14.25 1.34
CA LYS A 332 18.08 -15.37 2.20
C LYS A 332 17.95 -14.96 3.66
N ALA A 333 18.84 -14.10 4.17
CA ALA A 333 18.81 -13.66 5.57
C ALA A 333 17.54 -12.84 5.91
N ILE A 334 16.96 -12.15 4.92
CA ILE A 334 15.73 -11.35 5.10
C ILE A 334 14.48 -12.02 4.50
N ASP A 335 14.56 -13.30 4.14
CA ASP A 335 13.48 -14.09 3.50
C ASP A 335 12.86 -13.38 2.26
N SER A 336 13.72 -12.77 1.43
CA SER A 336 13.30 -12.04 0.24
C SER A 336 13.39 -12.89 -1.02
N TYR A 337 12.35 -12.87 -1.86
CA TYR A 337 12.31 -13.53 -3.17
C TYR A 337 13.45 -13.13 -4.13
N THR A 338 14.14 -12.01 -3.87
CA THR A 338 15.28 -11.57 -4.67
C THR A 338 16.43 -12.58 -4.72
N TRP A 339 16.46 -13.56 -3.80
CA TRP A 339 17.40 -14.69 -3.87
C TRP A 339 17.34 -15.41 -5.23
N ILE A 340 16.17 -15.46 -5.86
CA ILE A 340 15.97 -16.06 -7.19
C ILE A 340 16.82 -15.32 -8.23
N TYR A 341 16.86 -13.99 -8.19
CA TYR A 341 17.62 -13.18 -9.15
C TYR A 341 19.12 -13.40 -9.01
N PHE A 342 19.64 -13.41 -7.78
CA PHE A 342 21.06 -13.66 -7.55
C PHE A 342 21.48 -15.06 -7.95
N GLN A 343 20.64 -16.07 -7.72
CA GLN A 343 20.92 -17.42 -8.17
C GLN A 343 20.89 -17.53 -9.71
N LEU A 344 19.99 -16.81 -10.37
CA LEU A 344 19.99 -16.68 -11.84
C LEU A 344 21.27 -16.00 -12.34
N HIS A 345 21.76 -14.93 -11.69
CA HIS A 345 23.03 -14.30 -12.03
C HIS A 345 24.20 -15.26 -11.91
N LEU A 346 24.26 -16.06 -10.84
CA LEU A 346 25.33 -17.04 -10.65
C LEU A 346 25.38 -18.08 -11.76
N HIS A 347 24.24 -18.67 -12.13
CA HIS A 347 24.19 -19.62 -13.24
C HIS A 347 24.54 -18.96 -14.57
N LEU A 348 24.14 -17.70 -14.78
CA LEU A 348 24.47 -16.95 -16.00
C LEU A 348 25.98 -16.64 -16.11
N LEU A 349 26.59 -16.16 -15.02
CA LEU A 349 28.01 -15.78 -14.95
C LEU A 349 28.94 -17.00 -14.98
N LYS A 350 28.50 -18.15 -14.47
CA LYS A 350 29.26 -19.42 -14.51
C LYS A 350 29.04 -20.21 -15.81
N GLU A 351 28.34 -19.64 -16.79
CA GLU A 351 27.98 -20.27 -18.07
C GLU A 351 27.18 -21.58 -17.92
N GLU A 352 26.42 -21.72 -16.84
CA GLU A 352 25.61 -22.90 -16.50
C GLU A 352 24.20 -22.81 -17.14
N GLU A 353 24.14 -22.76 -18.47
CA GLU A 353 22.90 -22.51 -19.23
C GLU A 353 21.75 -23.47 -18.83
N LYS A 354 22.04 -24.77 -18.66
CA LYS A 354 21.01 -25.76 -18.32
C LYS A 354 20.40 -25.48 -16.94
N GLN A 355 21.24 -25.21 -15.95
CA GLN A 355 20.83 -24.90 -14.57
C GLN A 355 20.06 -23.58 -14.53
N TYR A 356 20.49 -22.58 -15.33
CA TYR A 356 19.79 -21.31 -15.46
C TYR A 356 18.32 -21.49 -15.87
N TYR A 357 18.08 -22.23 -16.97
CA TYR A 357 16.71 -22.43 -17.45
C TYR A 357 15.89 -23.40 -16.59
N GLN A 358 16.54 -24.40 -15.97
CA GLN A 358 15.88 -25.27 -15.00
C GLN A 358 15.37 -24.47 -13.79
N LEU A 359 16.19 -23.54 -13.25
CA LEU A 359 15.78 -22.66 -12.16
C LEU A 359 14.58 -21.78 -12.56
N ILE A 360 14.54 -21.28 -13.81
CA ILE A 360 13.39 -20.52 -14.30
C ILE A 360 12.12 -21.38 -14.31
N GLU A 361 12.18 -22.57 -14.90
CA GLU A 361 11.03 -23.47 -15.07
C GLU A 361 10.49 -23.99 -13.74
N GLU A 362 11.37 -24.47 -12.86
CA GLU A 362 10.97 -25.22 -11.66
C GLU A 362 10.75 -24.33 -10.43
N THR A 363 11.34 -23.14 -10.40
CA THR A 363 11.35 -22.26 -9.22
C THR A 363 10.80 -20.87 -9.51
N ALA A 364 11.43 -20.13 -10.41
CA ALA A 364 11.11 -18.72 -10.60
C ALA A 364 9.68 -18.51 -11.13
N LEU A 365 9.32 -19.21 -12.21
CA LEU A 365 8.01 -19.04 -12.85
C LEU A 365 6.85 -19.52 -11.95
N PRO A 366 6.90 -20.70 -11.29
CA PRO A 366 5.88 -21.10 -10.32
C PRO A 366 5.71 -20.09 -9.18
N TYR A 367 6.82 -19.55 -8.64
CA TYR A 367 6.77 -18.55 -7.58
C TYR A 367 6.04 -17.28 -8.04
N PHE A 368 6.40 -16.71 -9.19
CA PHE A 368 5.77 -15.50 -9.70
C PHE A 368 4.30 -15.69 -10.10
N LYS A 369 3.94 -16.89 -10.57
CA LYS A 369 2.53 -17.29 -10.80
C LYS A 369 1.72 -17.32 -9.51
N ASN A 370 2.28 -17.86 -8.43
CA ASN A 370 1.62 -17.92 -7.13
C ASN A 370 1.28 -16.52 -6.59
N ILE A 371 2.24 -15.58 -6.66
CA ILE A 371 2.02 -14.20 -6.21
C ILE A 371 1.32 -13.30 -7.24
N GLY A 372 1.00 -13.83 -8.43
CA GLY A 372 0.27 -13.11 -9.48
C GLY A 372 1.00 -11.92 -10.10
N TYR A 373 2.33 -11.88 -10.08
CA TYR A 373 3.11 -10.72 -10.54
C TYR A 373 3.35 -10.78 -12.07
N GLY A 374 2.41 -10.19 -12.82
CA GLY A 374 2.26 -10.39 -14.27
C GLY A 374 3.49 -10.08 -15.11
N ILE A 375 4.21 -9.00 -14.76
CA ILE A 375 5.39 -8.53 -15.49
C ILE A 375 6.50 -9.59 -15.53
N LEU A 376 6.78 -10.24 -14.38
CA LEU A 376 7.82 -11.26 -14.32
C LEU A 376 7.38 -12.58 -14.94
N ILE A 377 6.09 -12.92 -14.83
CA ILE A 377 5.53 -14.09 -15.52
C ILE A 377 5.76 -13.95 -17.03
N ASP A 378 5.38 -12.82 -17.62
CA ASP A 378 5.57 -12.56 -19.05
C ASP A 378 7.05 -12.58 -19.45
N HIS A 379 7.93 -11.96 -18.64
CA HIS A 379 9.38 -11.98 -18.87
C HIS A 379 9.95 -13.41 -18.95
N TYR A 380 9.67 -14.25 -17.96
CA TYR A 380 10.23 -15.59 -17.88
C TYR A 380 9.57 -16.60 -18.83
N GLU A 381 8.27 -16.47 -19.10
CA GLU A 381 7.60 -17.28 -20.13
C GLU A 381 8.20 -17.02 -21.52
N LYS A 382 8.45 -15.75 -21.88
CA LYS A 382 9.11 -15.40 -23.16
C LYS A 382 10.53 -15.95 -23.23
N LYS A 383 11.27 -15.87 -22.12
CA LYS A 383 12.66 -16.35 -22.06
C LYS A 383 12.75 -17.88 -22.24
N LEU A 384 11.87 -18.63 -21.56
CA LEU A 384 11.76 -20.08 -21.73
C LEU A 384 11.31 -20.46 -23.14
N PHE A 385 10.35 -19.72 -23.71
CA PHE A 385 9.90 -19.96 -25.09
C PHE A 385 11.07 -19.88 -26.07
N HIS A 386 11.84 -18.79 -26.04
CA HIS A 386 13.00 -18.63 -26.92
C HIS A 386 14.06 -19.72 -26.74
N TYR A 387 14.31 -20.13 -25.50
CA TYR A 387 15.24 -21.23 -25.21
C TYR A 387 14.76 -22.57 -25.78
N TYR A 388 13.50 -22.94 -25.54
CA TYR A 388 12.93 -24.18 -26.04
C TYR A 388 12.84 -24.21 -27.56
N SER A 389 12.46 -23.11 -28.20
CA SER A 389 12.51 -22.99 -29.65
C SER A 389 13.94 -23.14 -30.19
N GLY A 390 14.92 -22.51 -29.54
CA GLY A 390 16.32 -22.57 -29.97
C GLY A 390 16.98 -23.94 -29.80
N LYS A 391 16.60 -24.71 -28.77
CA LYS A 391 17.11 -26.07 -28.52
C LYS A 391 16.30 -27.19 -29.23
N GLY A 392 15.22 -26.83 -29.93
CA GLY A 392 14.37 -27.80 -30.65
C GLY A 392 13.31 -28.52 -29.79
N TYR A 393 13.02 -28.05 -28.57
CA TYR A 393 11.99 -28.59 -27.70
C TYR A 393 10.59 -28.08 -28.09
N ALA A 394 10.12 -28.48 -29.28
CA ALA A 394 8.91 -27.93 -29.90
C ALA A 394 7.65 -28.04 -29.03
N GLN A 395 7.44 -29.17 -28.33
CA GLN A 395 6.26 -29.38 -27.50
C GLN A 395 6.20 -28.40 -26.32
N LYS A 396 7.30 -28.25 -25.58
CA LYS A 396 7.38 -27.28 -24.48
C LYS A 396 7.20 -25.83 -24.96
N ALA A 397 7.76 -25.50 -26.13
CA ALA A 397 7.57 -24.18 -26.74
C ALA A 397 6.09 -23.93 -27.12
N LEU A 398 5.40 -24.94 -27.67
CA LEU A 398 3.98 -24.88 -28.01
C LEU A 398 3.08 -24.74 -26.77
N GLU A 399 3.40 -25.42 -25.67
CA GLU A 399 2.66 -25.29 -24.40
C GLU A 399 2.72 -23.84 -23.87
N LEU A 400 3.91 -23.23 -23.91
CA LEU A 400 4.08 -21.81 -23.55
C LEU A 400 3.33 -20.89 -24.52
N ALA A 401 3.41 -21.15 -25.82
CA ALA A 401 2.71 -20.38 -26.85
C ALA A 401 1.18 -20.41 -26.67
N SER A 402 0.62 -21.58 -26.40
CA SER A 402 -0.83 -21.74 -26.12
C SER A 402 -1.26 -20.93 -24.91
N SER A 403 -0.42 -20.87 -23.85
CA SER A 403 -0.68 -20.01 -22.69
C SER A 403 -0.75 -18.52 -23.06
N PHE A 404 0.12 -18.05 -23.96
CA PHE A 404 0.08 -16.66 -24.46
C PHE A 404 -1.16 -16.38 -25.31
N ILE A 405 -1.49 -17.29 -26.23
CA ILE A 405 -2.63 -17.12 -27.14
C ILE A 405 -3.95 -17.11 -26.37
N HIS A 406 -4.14 -17.99 -25.40
CA HIS A 406 -5.36 -18.00 -24.58
C HIS A 406 -5.53 -16.74 -23.70
N LYS A 407 -4.44 -16.04 -23.35
CA LYS A 407 -4.52 -14.75 -22.65
C LYS A 407 -5.04 -13.62 -23.56
N GLN A 408 -4.82 -13.73 -24.87
CA GLN A 408 -5.30 -12.78 -25.87
C GLN A 408 -6.63 -13.28 -26.44
N LYS A 409 -7.73 -13.06 -25.71
CA LYS A 409 -9.06 -13.32 -26.27
C LYS A 409 -9.25 -12.46 -27.53
N SER A 410 -9.52 -13.12 -28.65
CA SER A 410 -9.97 -12.44 -29.87
C SER A 410 -11.34 -11.83 -29.61
N TYR A 411 -11.53 -10.57 -30.00
CA TYR A 411 -12.85 -9.93 -29.98
C TYR A 411 -13.84 -10.57 -30.97
N TYR A 412 -13.34 -11.40 -31.89
CA TYR A 412 -14.13 -12.09 -32.91
C TYR A 412 -14.44 -13.55 -32.55
N ASP A 413 -13.79 -14.09 -31.50
CA ASP A 413 -14.06 -15.44 -31.01
C ASP A 413 -15.03 -15.31 -29.83
N HIS A 414 -16.32 -15.41 -30.12
CA HIS A 414 -17.36 -15.56 -29.11
C HIS A 414 -17.57 -17.05 -28.86
N ASP A 415 -17.15 -17.52 -27.68
CA ASP A 415 -17.67 -18.78 -27.10
C ASP A 415 -19.04 -18.55 -26.49
#